data_AF-A0A3G5T4C9-F1
#
_entry.id   AF-A0A3G5T4C9-F1
#
_cell.length_a   1.000
_cell.length_b   1.000
_cell.length_c   1.000
_cell.angle_alpha   90.00
_cell.angle_beta   90.00
_cell.angle_gamma   90.00
#
_symmetry.space_group_name_H-M   'P 1'
#
loop_
_entity.id
_entity.type
_entity.pdbx_description
1 polymer ?
#
loop_
_entity_poly.entity_id
_entity_poly.type
_entity_poly.pdbx_seq_one_letter_code
_entity_poly.pdbx_strand_id
1 'polypeptide(L)'
;MPQKGQHGSLVLRRKGLERCAGAWMPYWRYDVICLEWSLAEQVAERFDVELREVAWHVTPPGEAWQIVAPTVGHAWFDPHEVRQAAIARHGETGATCVECGVWRWMPMLFRSLPPLRIQPSLGHVDVAASPEWFGAGWKAFRQILLRRELAELIAAASPRDFKIRTVTFTAD
;
A
#
# COMPACT_ATOMS: atom_id res chain seq x y z
N MET A 1 18.61 5.89 -1.99
CA MET A 1 18.13 5.88 -0.59
C MET A 1 16.81 5.13 -0.55
N PRO A 2 16.54 4.27 0.46
CA PRO A 2 15.18 3.78 0.67
C PRO A 2 14.33 5.00 1.01
N GLN A 3 13.41 5.33 0.12
CA GLN A 3 12.65 6.57 0.17
C GLN A 3 11.61 6.44 1.28
N LYS A 4 11.65 7.43 2.18
CA LYS A 4 11.09 7.42 3.55
C LYS A 4 9.76 6.67 3.64
N GLY A 5 9.66 5.78 4.64
CA GLY A 5 8.40 5.13 5.02
C GLY A 5 7.30 6.16 5.27
N GLN A 6 6.05 5.70 5.26
CA GLN A 6 4.87 6.55 5.49
C GLN A 6 5.06 7.40 6.75
N HIS A 7 5.03 8.72 6.60
CA HIS A 7 5.34 9.69 7.64
C HIS A 7 4.15 10.61 7.88
N GLY A 8 3.87 10.89 9.16
CA GLY A 8 2.76 11.72 9.61
C GLY A 8 1.39 11.02 9.58
N SER A 9 0.38 11.75 10.01
CA SER A 9 -1.02 11.35 9.97
C SER A 9 -1.64 11.74 8.64
N LEU A 10 -2.46 10.85 8.08
CA LEU A 10 -3.25 11.16 6.90
C LEU A 10 -4.35 12.16 7.27
N VAL A 11 -4.49 13.22 6.48
CA VAL A 11 -5.59 14.17 6.62
C VAL A 11 -6.56 13.99 5.46
N LEU A 12 -7.78 13.54 5.73
CA LEU A 12 -8.80 13.29 4.72
C LEU A 12 -9.87 14.40 4.65
N ARG A 13 -10.43 14.54 3.44
CA ARG A 13 -11.69 15.26 3.22
C ARG A 13 -12.81 14.23 3.14
N ARG A 14 -13.94 14.51 3.79
CA ARG A 14 -15.12 13.62 3.83
C ARG A 14 -15.75 13.30 2.45
N LYS A 15 -15.48 14.09 1.41
CA LYS A 15 -16.19 14.00 0.11
C LYS A 15 -16.30 12.55 -0.40
N GLY A 16 -17.52 12.03 -0.50
CA GLY A 16 -17.81 10.68 -0.97
C GLY A 16 -17.77 9.58 0.11
N LEU A 17 -17.45 9.92 1.36
CA LEU A 17 -17.49 9.02 2.51
C LEU A 17 -18.58 9.49 3.49
N GLU A 18 -19.75 8.89 3.39
CA GLU A 18 -20.88 9.26 4.24
C GLU A 18 -20.70 8.79 5.69
N ARG A 19 -20.10 7.61 5.87
CA ARG A 19 -19.81 6.95 7.16
C ARG A 19 -18.44 6.26 7.09
N CYS A 20 -17.68 6.30 8.18
CA CYS A 20 -16.54 5.39 8.36
C CYS A 20 -17.06 4.00 8.72
N ALA A 21 -16.88 3.03 7.83
CA ALA A 21 -17.30 1.66 8.05
C ALA A 21 -16.34 0.70 7.34
N GLY A 22 -16.01 -0.41 8.02
CA GLY A 22 -15.09 -1.43 7.53
C GLY A 22 -13.69 -0.89 7.25
N ALA A 23 -13.08 -1.42 6.19
CA ALA A 23 -11.83 -0.94 5.63
C ALA A 23 -12.05 -0.22 4.29
N TRP A 24 -11.16 0.69 3.91
CA TRP A 24 -11.18 1.32 2.59
C TRP A 24 -9.79 1.84 2.20
N MET A 25 -9.62 2.16 0.93
CA MET A 25 -8.43 2.86 0.44
C MET A 25 -8.83 4.29 0.05
N PRO A 26 -8.13 5.33 0.53
CA PRO A 26 -8.40 6.69 0.11
C PRO A 26 -8.21 6.84 -1.40
N TYR A 27 -9.01 7.71 -2.02
CA TYR A 27 -8.96 7.94 -3.46
C TYR A 27 -7.53 8.32 -3.92
N TRP A 28 -7.03 7.60 -4.92
CA TRP A 28 -5.66 7.71 -5.48
C TRP A 28 -4.50 7.38 -4.54
N ARG A 29 -4.76 6.92 -3.31
CA ARG A 29 -3.72 6.43 -2.37
C ARG A 29 -3.72 4.90 -2.35
N TYR A 30 -3.15 4.32 -3.40
CA TYR A 30 -3.20 2.87 -3.64
C TYR A 30 -2.35 2.03 -2.68
N ASP A 31 -1.60 2.65 -1.78
CA ASP A 31 -0.77 1.98 -0.77
C ASP A 31 -1.17 2.34 0.67
N VAL A 32 -2.35 2.95 0.85
CA VAL A 32 -2.89 3.30 2.17
C VAL A 32 -4.18 2.54 2.41
N ILE A 33 -4.24 1.81 3.52
CA ILE A 33 -5.43 1.11 4.00
C ILE A 33 -5.91 1.83 5.25
N CYS A 34 -7.15 2.31 5.20
CA CYS A 34 -7.85 2.89 6.34
C CYS A 34 -8.85 1.89 6.90
N LEU A 35 -9.06 1.96 8.21
CA LEU A 35 -9.93 1.10 9.01
C LEU A 35 -10.82 2.01 9.85
N GLU A 36 -12.08 1.63 10.05
CA GLU A 36 -12.89 2.17 11.14
C GLU A 36 -12.40 1.66 12.50
N TRP A 37 -12.67 2.41 13.56
CA TRP A 37 -12.19 2.15 14.93
C TRP A 37 -12.25 0.68 15.38
N SER A 38 -13.41 0.02 15.32
CA SER A 38 -13.60 -1.31 15.92
C SER A 38 -12.84 -2.41 15.18
N LEU A 39 -12.73 -2.31 13.85
CA LEU A 39 -11.88 -3.15 13.02
C LEU A 39 -10.41 -2.89 13.32
N ALA A 40 -10.06 -1.64 13.57
CA ALA A 40 -8.70 -1.24 13.80
C ALA A 40 -8.21 -1.68 15.20
N GLU A 41 -9.09 -1.72 16.22
CA GLU A 41 -8.82 -2.39 17.50
C GLU A 41 -8.56 -3.88 17.32
N GLN A 42 -9.44 -4.57 16.57
CA GLN A 42 -9.27 -5.99 16.27
C GLN A 42 -7.96 -6.28 15.53
N VAL A 43 -7.54 -5.38 14.64
CA VAL A 43 -6.27 -5.49 13.93
C VAL A 43 -5.09 -5.33 14.90
N ALA A 44 -5.11 -4.31 15.76
CA ALA A 44 -4.05 -4.06 16.73
C ALA A 44 -3.90 -5.18 17.79
N GLU A 45 -5.00 -5.84 18.16
CA GLU A 45 -4.98 -6.96 19.12
C GLU A 45 -4.33 -8.23 18.53
N ARG A 46 -4.42 -8.42 17.22
CA ARG A 46 -4.11 -9.70 16.55
C ARG A 46 -2.85 -9.68 15.70
N PHE A 47 -2.39 -8.50 15.29
CA PHE A 47 -1.32 -8.33 14.32
C PHE A 47 -0.34 -7.27 14.78
N ASP A 48 0.94 -7.48 14.50
CA ASP A 48 2.02 -6.52 14.72
C ASP A 48 2.01 -5.48 13.60
N VAL A 49 1.11 -4.50 13.73
CA VAL A 49 1.00 -3.37 12.81
C VAL A 49 0.99 -2.04 13.54
N GLU A 50 1.71 -1.06 13.00
CA GLU A 50 1.59 0.31 13.47
C GLU A 50 0.31 0.93 12.88
N LEU A 51 -0.56 1.45 13.76
CA LEU A 51 -1.75 2.20 13.39
C LEU A 51 -1.55 3.68 13.71
N ARG A 52 -2.07 4.54 12.84
CA ARG A 52 -2.08 6.00 13.08
C ARG A 52 -3.47 6.55 12.87
N GLU A 53 -3.82 7.54 13.66
CA GLU A 53 -5.09 8.24 13.48
C GLU A 53 -5.16 8.97 12.13
N VAL A 54 -6.30 8.83 11.46
CA VAL A 54 -6.65 9.63 10.28
C VAL A 54 -7.32 10.90 10.77
N ALA A 55 -6.66 12.02 10.54
CA ALA A 55 -7.22 13.33 10.80
C ALA A 55 -8.21 13.72 9.70
N TRP A 56 -9.13 14.63 10.05
CA TRP A 56 -10.13 15.15 9.14
C TRP A 56 -9.98 16.67 9.03
N HIS A 57 -10.03 17.19 7.79
CA HIS A 57 -9.98 18.64 7.58
C HIS A 57 -11.21 19.37 8.16
N VAL A 58 -12.32 18.66 8.33
CA VAL A 58 -13.62 19.20 8.80
C VAL A 58 -14.30 18.14 9.69
N THR A 59 -15.63 18.15 9.77
CA THR A 59 -16.42 17.13 10.47
C THR A 59 -16.06 15.70 10.03
N PRO A 60 -15.57 14.86 10.95
CA PRO A 60 -15.27 13.46 10.66
C PRO A 60 -16.57 12.68 10.40
N PRO A 61 -16.60 11.77 9.41
CA PRO A 61 -17.68 10.80 9.23
C PRO A 61 -17.62 9.64 10.24
N GLY A 62 -16.59 9.62 11.09
CA GLY A 62 -16.34 8.66 12.15
C GLY A 62 -14.85 8.61 12.48
N GLU A 63 -14.51 7.82 13.49
CA GLU A 63 -13.11 7.54 13.84
C GLU A 63 -12.49 6.58 12.84
N ALA A 64 -11.28 6.88 12.40
CA ALA A 64 -10.59 6.11 11.39
C ALA A 64 -9.08 6.07 11.66
N TRP A 65 -8.48 4.91 11.42
CA TRP A 65 -7.05 4.69 11.53
C TRP A 65 -6.49 4.23 10.19
N GLN A 66 -5.22 4.53 9.93
CA GLN A 66 -4.47 4.01 8.79
C GLN A 66 -3.47 2.97 9.28
N ILE A 67 -3.35 1.88 8.53
CA ILE A 67 -2.22 0.94 8.69
C ILE A 67 -0.97 1.62 8.12
N VAL A 68 0.10 1.63 8.90
CA VAL A 68 1.42 2.05 8.44
C VAL A 68 2.15 0.84 7.87
N ALA A 69 2.36 0.84 6.56
CA ALA A 69 3.07 -0.24 5.88
C ALA A 69 4.58 0.07 5.80
N PRO A 70 5.43 -0.64 6.57
CA PRO A 70 6.88 -0.44 6.53
C PRO A 70 7.43 -0.91 5.19
N THR A 71 8.46 -0.23 4.69
CA THR A 71 9.21 -0.73 3.53
C THR A 71 10.09 -1.89 4.00
N VAL A 72 9.92 -3.08 3.42
CA VAL A 72 10.65 -4.29 3.81
C VAL A 72 11.37 -4.89 2.61
N GLY A 73 12.63 -5.30 2.81
CA GLY A 73 13.49 -5.85 1.77
C GLY A 73 14.23 -4.79 0.94
N HIS A 74 15.05 -5.25 -0.02
CA HIS A 74 15.83 -4.36 -0.88
C HIS A 74 15.14 -4.07 -2.22
N ALA A 75 14.52 -5.09 -2.80
CA ALA A 75 13.67 -5.02 -3.98
C ALA A 75 12.68 -6.18 -3.93
N TRP A 76 11.48 -5.97 -4.47
CA TRP A 76 10.49 -7.04 -4.63
C TRP A 76 10.44 -7.54 -6.07
N PHE A 77 10.97 -6.78 -7.01
CA PHE A 77 10.94 -7.10 -8.43
C PHE A 77 12.33 -6.90 -9.04
N ASP A 78 12.63 -7.67 -10.08
CA ASP A 78 13.82 -7.44 -10.89
C ASP A 78 13.69 -6.11 -11.66
N PRO A 79 14.58 -5.12 -11.43
CA PRO A 79 14.48 -3.81 -12.08
C PRO A 79 14.54 -3.87 -13.61
N HIS A 80 15.21 -4.88 -14.20
CA HIS A 80 15.25 -5.06 -15.65
C HIS A 80 13.89 -5.53 -16.18
N GLU A 81 13.25 -6.47 -15.49
CA GLU A 81 11.92 -6.96 -15.89
C GLU A 81 10.84 -5.89 -15.69
N VAL A 82 10.90 -5.14 -14.59
CA VAL A 82 10.00 -3.99 -14.34
C VAL A 82 10.15 -2.95 -15.46
N ARG A 83 11.39 -2.69 -15.89
CA ARG A 83 11.67 -1.79 -17.02
C ARG A 83 11.03 -2.27 -18.32
N GLN A 84 11.22 -3.54 -18.67
CA GLN A 84 10.65 -4.11 -19.89
C GLN A 84 9.11 -4.06 -19.85
N ALA A 85 8.51 -4.44 -18.72
CA ALA A 85 7.06 -4.38 -18.53
C ALA A 85 6.52 -2.95 -18.64
N ALA A 86 7.20 -1.98 -18.04
CA ALA A 86 6.83 -0.56 -18.11
C ALA A 86 6.87 -0.04 -19.55
N ILE A 87 7.97 -0.29 -20.29
CA ILE A 87 8.10 0.11 -21.69
C ILE A 87 7.02 -0.55 -22.55
N ALA A 88 6.81 -1.85 -22.40
CA ALA A 88 5.81 -2.58 -23.18
C ALA A 88 4.38 -2.02 -22.97
N ARG A 89 4.07 -1.57 -21.75
CA ARG A 89 2.75 -1.06 -21.40
C ARG A 89 2.55 0.43 -21.66
N HIS A 90 3.58 1.24 -21.46
CA HIS A 90 3.48 2.70 -21.39
C HIS A 90 4.36 3.43 -22.40
N GLY A 91 5.26 2.74 -23.11
CA GLY A 91 6.24 3.34 -24.02
C GLY A 91 7.45 3.96 -23.32
N GLU A 92 7.47 3.99 -21.99
CA GLU A 92 8.54 4.56 -21.18
C GLU A 92 8.69 3.82 -19.85
N THR A 93 9.81 4.04 -19.16
CA THR A 93 10.15 3.31 -17.93
C THR A 93 9.54 3.94 -16.67
N GLY A 94 9.52 5.26 -16.62
CA GLY A 94 9.29 6.03 -15.40
C GLY A 94 10.17 7.27 -15.36
N ALA A 95 10.13 8.01 -14.25
CA ALA A 95 10.85 9.26 -14.10
C ALA A 95 11.25 9.53 -12.65
N THR A 96 12.29 10.34 -12.47
CA THR A 96 12.64 10.92 -11.18
C THR A 96 11.72 12.10 -10.87
N CYS A 97 11.08 12.09 -9.70
CA CYS A 97 10.28 13.20 -9.23
C CYS A 97 11.17 14.43 -8.97
N VAL A 98 10.85 15.56 -9.60
CA VAL A 98 11.63 16.81 -9.47
C VAL A 98 11.57 17.42 -8.07
N GLU A 99 10.52 17.14 -7.29
CA GLU A 99 10.33 17.71 -5.95
C GLU A 99 11.11 16.93 -4.89
N CYS A 100 11.08 15.60 -4.94
CA CYS A 100 11.65 14.76 -3.89
C CYS A 100 12.81 13.86 -4.35
N GLY A 101 13.23 13.95 -5.61
CA GLY A 101 14.34 13.16 -6.17
C GLY A 101 14.07 11.65 -6.26
N VAL A 102 12.81 11.24 -6.05
CA VAL A 102 12.43 9.84 -6.02
C VAL A 102 12.22 9.28 -7.41
N TRP A 103 12.98 8.24 -7.79
CA TRP A 103 12.67 7.43 -8.98
C TRP A 103 11.32 6.72 -8.82
N ARG A 104 10.45 6.85 -9.81
CA ARG A 104 9.16 6.15 -9.87
C ARG A 104 8.98 5.48 -11.21
N TRP A 105 8.61 4.22 -11.18
CA TRP A 105 8.20 3.47 -12.36
C TRP A 105 6.86 3.98 -12.90
N MET A 106 6.59 3.75 -14.18
CA MET A 106 5.24 3.93 -14.72
C MET A 106 4.21 3.13 -13.91
N PRO A 107 2.95 3.60 -13.81
CA PRO A 107 1.95 3.01 -12.93
C PRO A 107 1.58 1.58 -13.35
N MET A 108 2.09 0.60 -12.61
CA MET A 108 1.84 -0.81 -12.84
C MET A 108 1.09 -1.43 -11.67
N LEU A 109 -0.06 -2.04 -11.98
CA LEU A 109 -0.83 -2.83 -11.02
C LEU A 109 -0.27 -4.24 -10.95
N PHE A 110 -0.55 -4.95 -9.85
CA PHE A 110 0.00 -6.28 -9.58
C PHE A 110 -0.18 -7.32 -10.70
N ARG A 111 -1.21 -7.20 -11.55
CA ARG A 111 -1.41 -8.10 -12.72
C ARG A 111 -0.45 -7.85 -13.88
N SER A 112 0.21 -6.70 -13.91
CA SER A 112 1.12 -6.28 -14.97
C SER A 112 2.58 -6.21 -14.49
N LEU A 113 2.83 -6.61 -13.24
CA LEU A 113 4.18 -6.68 -12.69
C LEU A 113 4.85 -8.01 -13.02
N PRO A 114 6.19 -8.03 -13.12
CA PRO A 114 6.94 -9.27 -13.19
C PRO A 114 6.78 -10.10 -11.91
N PRO A 115 7.24 -11.37 -11.90
CA PRO A 115 7.21 -12.21 -10.71
C PRO A 115 7.87 -11.55 -9.50
N LEU A 116 7.31 -11.80 -8.31
CA LEU A 116 7.90 -11.36 -7.06
C LEU A 116 9.19 -12.14 -6.77
N ARG A 117 10.26 -11.39 -6.46
CA ARG A 117 11.57 -11.86 -5.98
C ARG A 117 11.93 -11.04 -4.76
N ILE A 118 11.48 -11.47 -3.59
CA ILE A 118 11.65 -10.70 -2.36
C ILE A 118 12.94 -11.16 -1.68
N GLN A 119 13.96 -10.31 -1.74
CA GLN A 119 15.25 -10.55 -1.10
C GLN A 119 15.69 -9.37 -0.22
N PRO A 120 16.06 -9.61 1.05
CA PRO A 120 15.83 -10.85 1.81
C PRO A 120 14.31 -11.12 1.97
N SER A 121 13.98 -12.31 2.49
CA SER A 121 12.62 -12.64 2.95
C SER A 121 11.99 -11.49 3.75
N LEU A 122 10.68 -11.27 3.60
CA LEU A 122 9.93 -10.25 4.35
C LEU A 122 9.97 -10.44 5.87
N GLY A 123 10.41 -11.61 6.35
CA GLY A 123 10.37 -11.96 7.77
C GLY A 123 8.93 -12.17 8.27
N HIS A 124 8.73 -12.03 9.58
CA HIS A 124 7.44 -12.20 10.25
C HIS A 124 6.70 -10.86 10.39
N VAL A 125 6.47 -10.16 9.27
CA VAL A 125 5.68 -8.91 9.27
C VAL A 125 4.25 -9.20 8.83
N ASP A 126 3.27 -8.57 9.51
CA ASP A 126 1.86 -8.71 9.15
C ASP A 126 1.46 -7.79 7.99
N VAL A 127 2.23 -6.73 7.74
CA VAL A 127 2.10 -5.82 6.60
C VAL A 127 3.48 -5.40 6.09
N ALA A 128 3.63 -5.34 4.77
CA ALA A 128 4.84 -4.89 4.12
C ALA A 128 4.53 -4.04 2.89
N ALA A 129 5.37 -3.04 2.63
CA ALA A 129 5.36 -2.25 1.42
C ALA A 129 6.64 -2.49 0.59
N SER A 130 6.49 -2.47 -0.73
CA SER A 130 7.60 -2.59 -1.66
C SER A 130 8.55 -1.39 -1.57
N PRO A 131 9.86 -1.58 -1.73
CA PRO A 131 10.82 -0.48 -1.91
C PRO A 131 10.56 0.35 -3.18
N GLU A 132 9.99 -0.27 -4.22
CA GLU A 132 9.68 0.36 -5.49
C GLU A 132 8.45 1.26 -5.41
N TRP A 133 8.55 2.43 -6.04
CA TRP A 133 7.46 3.38 -6.22
C TRP A 133 6.95 3.35 -7.66
N PHE A 134 5.63 3.40 -7.81
CA PHE A 134 4.93 3.40 -9.09
C PHE A 134 4.05 4.66 -9.21
N GLY A 135 3.87 5.15 -10.43
CA GLY A 135 3.01 6.31 -10.71
C GLY A 135 3.66 7.65 -10.38
N ALA A 136 2.87 8.72 -10.39
CA ALA A 136 3.35 10.09 -10.25
C ALA A 136 2.38 10.97 -9.45
N GLY A 137 2.92 12.08 -8.90
CA GLY A 137 2.15 13.03 -8.10
C GLY A 137 1.36 12.35 -6.97
N TRP A 138 0.06 12.63 -6.90
CA TRP A 138 -0.83 12.08 -5.88
C TRP A 138 -1.23 10.62 -6.13
N LYS A 139 -0.92 10.09 -7.32
CA LYS A 139 -1.16 8.68 -7.70
C LYS A 139 0.12 7.85 -7.56
N ALA A 140 1.12 8.34 -6.84
CA ALA A 140 2.30 7.56 -6.51
C ALA A 140 1.95 6.55 -5.40
N PHE A 141 2.42 5.31 -5.53
CA PHE A 141 2.12 4.22 -4.60
C PHE A 141 3.22 3.16 -4.57
N ARG A 142 3.23 2.36 -3.49
CA ARG A 142 4.00 1.12 -3.34
C ARG A 142 3.08 -0.09 -3.48
N GLN A 143 3.62 -1.26 -3.79
CA GLN A 143 2.85 -2.51 -3.65
C GLN A 143 2.78 -2.89 -2.18
N ILE A 144 1.62 -3.32 -1.70
CA ILE A 144 1.42 -3.75 -0.33
C ILE A 144 1.14 -5.25 -0.29
N LEU A 145 1.82 -5.95 0.60
CA LEU A 145 1.51 -7.33 0.96
C LEU A 145 1.06 -7.37 2.41
N LEU A 146 0.08 -8.24 2.66
CA LEU A 146 -0.49 -8.48 3.98
C LEU A 146 -0.33 -9.95 4.28
N ARG A 147 -0.10 -10.27 5.54
CA ARG A 147 -0.32 -11.63 6.03
C ARG A 147 -1.75 -12.06 5.72
N ARG A 148 -1.92 -13.33 5.36
CA ARG A 148 -3.19 -13.87 4.88
C ARG A 148 -4.34 -13.58 5.83
N GLU A 149 -4.16 -13.85 7.11
CA GLU A 149 -5.19 -13.68 8.14
C GLU A 149 -5.62 -12.20 8.30
N LEU A 150 -4.68 -11.26 8.15
CA LEU A 150 -4.98 -9.83 8.14
C LEU A 150 -5.75 -9.43 6.87
N ALA A 151 -5.33 -9.93 5.71
CA ALA A 151 -6.03 -9.69 4.44
C ALA A 151 -7.46 -10.23 4.47
N GLU A 152 -7.67 -11.41 5.06
CA GLU A 152 -8.98 -12.03 5.24
C GLU A 152 -9.88 -11.21 6.17
N LEU A 153 -9.35 -10.73 7.30
CA LEU A 153 -10.09 -9.84 8.21
C LEU A 153 -10.54 -8.54 7.51
N ILE A 154 -9.62 -7.88 6.79
CA ILE A 154 -9.91 -6.63 6.06
C ILE A 154 -10.96 -6.88 4.96
N ALA A 155 -10.80 -7.95 4.17
CA ALA A 155 -11.73 -8.25 3.09
C ALA A 155 -13.11 -8.66 3.60
N ALA A 156 -13.20 -9.34 4.75
CA ALA A 156 -14.48 -9.66 5.38
C ALA A 156 -15.23 -8.40 5.84
N ALA A 157 -14.51 -7.39 6.33
CA ALA A 157 -15.10 -6.11 6.75
C ALA A 157 -15.58 -5.26 5.56
N SER A 158 -14.93 -5.37 4.40
CA SER A 158 -15.26 -4.60 3.18
C SER A 158 -15.17 -5.44 1.89
N PRO A 159 -16.07 -6.42 1.68
CA PRO A 159 -15.96 -7.41 0.61
C PRO A 159 -16.19 -6.85 -0.79
N ARG A 160 -16.76 -5.64 -0.90
CA ARG A 160 -16.94 -4.93 -2.18
C ARG A 160 -15.68 -4.18 -2.61
N ASP A 161 -14.84 -3.80 -1.66
CA ASP A 161 -13.68 -2.94 -1.88
C ASP A 161 -12.39 -3.75 -2.01
N PHE A 162 -12.29 -4.90 -1.34
CA PHE A 162 -11.10 -5.73 -1.34
C PHE A 162 -11.32 -7.10 -1.97
N LYS A 163 -10.32 -7.55 -2.74
CA LYS A 163 -10.20 -8.92 -3.23
C LYS A 163 -8.87 -9.48 -2.80
N ILE A 164 -8.90 -10.67 -2.21
CA ILE A 164 -7.69 -11.37 -1.79
C ILE A 164 -7.09 -12.06 -3.02
N ARG A 165 -5.77 -11.88 -3.18
CA ARG A 165 -4.97 -12.64 -4.13
C ARG A 165 -3.75 -13.16 -3.40
N THR A 166 -3.64 -14.47 -3.29
CA THR A 166 -2.41 -15.11 -2.82
C THR A 166 -1.31 -14.88 -3.82
N VAL A 167 -0.14 -14.50 -3.33
CA VAL A 167 1.06 -14.33 -4.14
C VAL A 167 2.09 -15.36 -3.68
N THR A 168 2.74 -16.00 -4.64
CA THR A 168 3.89 -16.86 -4.38
C THR A 168 5.14 -16.10 -4.82
N PHE A 169 6.17 -16.14 -4.00
CA PHE A 169 7.46 -15.53 -4.31
C PHE A 169 8.56 -16.50 -3.96
N THR A 170 9.68 -16.39 -4.67
CA THR A 170 10.89 -17.12 -4.35
C THR A 170 11.64 -16.32 -3.30
N ALA A 171 11.87 -16.93 -2.13
CA ALA A 171 12.85 -16.49 -1.15
C ALA A 171 14.04 -17.45 -1.31
N ASP A 172 15.14 -16.95 -1.89
CA ASP A 172 16.40 -17.68 -1.91
C ASP A 172 17.17 -17.45 -0.61
#